data_AF-A0A535IAW2-F1
#
_entry.id   AF-A0A535IAW2-F1
#
_cell.length_a   1.000
_cell.length_b   1.000
_cell.length_c   1.000
_cell.angle_alpha   90.00
_cell.angle_beta   90.00
_cell.angle_gamma   90.00
#
_symmetry.space_group_name_H-M   'P 1'
#
loop_
_entity.id
_entity.type
_entity.pdbx_description
1 polymer ?
#
loop_
_entity_poly.entity_id
_entity_poly.type
_entity_poly.pdbx_seq_one_letter_code
_entity_poly.pdbx_strand_id
1 'polypeptide(L)' 'LAVRAEYQRHGIGQELVRRTKQHVGGQCMLLLLSAPEAMAYYPHIGFAKVENGWIIVREA' A
#
# COMPACT_ATOMS: atom_id res chain seq x y z
N LEU A 1 -1.00 1.82 -5.14
CA LEU A 1 0.17 1.42 -5.96
C LEU A 1 -0.22 0.16 -6.73
N ALA A 2 0.23 0.03 -7.97
CA ALA A 2 -0.06 -1.15 -8.80
C ALA A 2 1.18 -1.55 -9.58
N VAL A 3 1.41 -2.86 -9.69
CA VAL A 3 2.48 -3.45 -10.51
C VAL A 3 1.81 -4.37 -11.52
N ARG A 4 2.13 -4.18 -12.80
CA ARG A 4 1.67 -5.07 -13.88
C ARG A 4 2.02 -6.51 -13.55
N ALA A 5 1.10 -7.44 -13.81
CA ALA A 5 1.22 -8.85 -13.42
C ALA A 5 2.55 -9.49 -13.84
N GLU A 6 2.98 -9.22 -15.07
CA GLU A 6 4.25 -9.68 -15.67
C GLU A 6 5.51 -9.28 -14.87
N TYR A 7 5.42 -8.26 -14.03
CA TYR A 7 6.54 -7.71 -13.25
C TYR A 7 6.35 -7.85 -11.74
N GLN A 8 5.32 -8.57 -11.30
CA GLN A 8 5.10 -8.84 -9.88
C GLN A 8 6.17 -9.79 -9.32
N ARG A 9 6.28 -9.86 -7.98
CA ARG A 9 7.24 -10.72 -7.26
C ARG A 9 8.72 -10.40 -7.46
N HIS A 10 9.06 -9.32 -8.17
CA HIS A 10 10.43 -8.82 -8.34
C HIS A 10 10.78 -7.67 -7.35
N GLY A 11 10.06 -7.52 -6.25
CA GLY A 11 10.31 -6.45 -5.26
C GLY A 11 9.86 -5.05 -5.67
N ILE A 12 9.30 -4.87 -6.87
CA ILE A 12 8.89 -3.55 -7.40
C ILE A 12 7.88 -2.85 -6.50
N GLY A 13 6.89 -3.58 -5.97
CA GLY A 13 5.88 -3.00 -5.07
C GLY A 13 6.48 -2.38 -3.81
N GLN A 14 7.47 -3.06 -3.21
CA GLN A 14 8.20 -2.57 -2.05
C GLN A 14 9.04 -1.34 -2.38
N GLU A 15 9.69 -1.35 -3.55
CA GLU A 15 10.49 -0.20 -4.00
C GLU A 15 9.63 1.03 -4.28
N LEU A 16 8.44 0.84 -4.87
CA LEU A 16 7.45 1.91 -5.05
C LEU A 16 7.06 2.53 -3.71
N VAL A 17 6.71 1.71 -2.71
CA VAL A 17 6.40 2.19 -1.34
C VAL A 17 7.59 2.95 -0.74
N ARG A 18 8.81 2.40 -0.86
CA ARG A 18 10.03 3.01 -0.31
C ARG A 18 10.26 4.41 -0.91
N ARG A 19 10.17 4.53 -2.24
CA ARG A 19 10.32 5.81 -2.94
C ARG A 19 9.22 6.80 -2.58
N THR A 20 7.97 6.35 -2.49
CA THR A 20 6.87 7.21 -2.05
C THR A 20 7.16 7.78 -0.66
N LYS A 21 7.51 6.94 0.33
CA LYS A 21 7.85 7.38 1.70
C LYS A 21 9.00 8.37 1.72
N GLN A 22 10.06 8.12 0.94
CA GLN A 22 11.20 9.03 0.86
C GLN A 22 10.82 10.39 0.29
N HIS A 23 9.94 10.41 -0.73
CA HIS A 23 9.56 11.65 -1.39
C HIS A 23 8.59 12.50 -0.57
N VAL A 24 7.61 11.87 0.09
CA VAL A 24 6.63 12.61 0.92
C VAL A 24 7.20 12.99 2.30
N GLY A 25 8.23 12.29 2.77
CA GLY A 25 8.87 12.55 4.06
C GLY A 25 8.14 11.94 5.25
N GLY A 26 8.82 11.86 6.40
CA GLY A 26 8.35 11.14 7.58
C GLY A 26 7.18 11.78 8.35
N GLN A 27 6.84 13.03 8.02
CA GLN A 27 5.68 13.73 8.61
C GLN A 27 4.38 13.44 7.84
N CYS A 28 4.46 12.78 6.69
CA CYS A 28 3.29 12.38 5.90
C CYS A 28 2.88 10.94 6.22
N MET A 29 1.57 10.73 6.31
CA MET A 29 0.98 9.41 6.42
C MET A 29 0.83 8.77 5.03
N LEU A 30 1.26 7.52 4.90
CA LEU A 30 0.94 6.68 3.74
C LEU A 30 -0.18 5.71 4.12
N LEU A 31 -1.42 6.08 3.81
CA LEU A 31 -2.58 5.21 3.95
C LEU A 31 -2.78 4.42 2.65
N LEU A 32 -3.06 3.12 2.76
CA LEU A 32 -3.29 2.25 1.61
C LEU A 32 -4.60 1.47 1.76
N LEU A 33 -5.44 1.56 0.73
CA LEU A 33 -6.58 0.67 0.54
C LEU A 33 -6.11 -0.53 -0.30
N SER A 34 -5.99 -1.69 0.34
CA SER A 34 -5.55 -2.93 -0.32
C SER A 34 -6.73 -3.68 -0.93
N ALA A 35 -6.49 -4.32 -2.08
CA ALA A 35 -7.36 -5.37 -2.57
C ALA A 35 -7.27 -6.61 -1.63
N PRO A 36 -8.33 -7.44 -1.54
CA PRO A 36 -8.35 -8.62 -0.66
C PRO A 36 -7.14 -9.55 -0.86
N GLU A 37 -6.71 -9.74 -2.10
CA GLU A 37 -5.62 -10.65 -2.50
C GLU A 37 -4.25 -10.18 -1.99
N ALA A 38 -4.11 -8.91 -1.65
CA ALA A 38 -2.87 -8.29 -1.20
C ALA A 38 -2.85 -7.97 0.30
N MET A 39 -3.90 -8.33 1.06
CA MET A 39 -3.99 -8.03 2.50
C MET A 39 -2.84 -8.62 3.32
N ALA A 40 -2.38 -9.83 2.97
CA ALA A 40 -1.26 -10.48 3.63
C ALA A 40 0.11 -9.88 3.26
N TYR A 41 0.22 -9.17 2.12
CA TYR A 41 1.50 -8.66 1.63
C TYR A 41 1.99 -7.44 2.41
N TYR A 42 1.12 -6.46 2.67
CA TYR A 42 1.52 -5.16 3.23
C TYR A 42 2.09 -5.18 4.65
N PRO A 43 1.64 -6.07 5.57
CA PRO A 43 2.31 -6.26 6.85
C PRO A 43 3.80 -6.59 6.73
N HIS A 44 4.19 -7.40 5.73
CA HIS A 44 5.59 -7.80 5.53
C HIS A 44 6.51 -6.64 5.11
N ILE A 45 5.96 -5.54 4.60
CA ILE A 45 6.74 -4.37 4.17
C ILE A 45 6.53 -3.14 5.08
N GLY A 46 6.04 -3.36 6.31
CA GLY A 46 6.02 -2.35 7.37
C GLY A 46 4.76 -1.48 7.42
N PHE A 47 3.64 -1.93 6.84
CA PHE A 47 2.34 -1.32 7.11
C PHE A 47 1.71 -1.95 8.35
N ALA A 48 1.11 -1.10 9.18
CA ALA A 48 0.15 -1.53 10.19
C ALA A 48 -1.27 -1.47 9.61
N LYS A 49 -2.14 -2.40 10.02
CA LYS A 49 -3.56 -2.35 9.67
C LYS A 49 -4.24 -1.23 10.46
N VAL A 50 -5.16 -0.53 9.81
CA VAL A 50 -6.01 0.48 10.44
C VAL A 50 -7.24 -0.21 11.00
N GLU A 51 -7.38 -0.28 12.32
CA GLU A 51 -8.52 -0.92 13.00
C GLU A 51 -9.65 0.07 13.33
N ASN A 52 -9.39 1.36 13.28
CA ASN A 52 -10.29 2.45 13.65
C ASN A 52 -10.71 3.31 12.44
N GLY A 53 -10.85 2.68 11.28
CA GLY A 53 -11.22 3.34 10.03
C GLY A 53 -12.68 3.12 9.67
N TRP A 54 -13.34 4.15 9.15
CA TRP A 54 -14.64 4.05 8.50
C TRP A 54 -14.53 4.65 7.10
N ILE A 55 -15.18 4.02 6.12
CA ILE A 55 -15.21 4.51 4.73
C ILE A 55 -16.65 4.58 4.25
N ILE A 56 -16.96 5.57 3.42
CA ILE A 56 -18.15 5.56 2.57
C ILE A 56 -17.65 5.29 1.15
N VAL A 57 -18.08 4.18 0.57
CA VAL A 57 -17.69 3.81 -0.79
C VAL A 57 -18.43 4.70 -1.77
N ARG A 58 -17.76 5.15 -2.83
CA ARG A 58 -18.42 5.90 -3.91
C ARG A 58 -19.52 5.06 -4.55
N GLU A 59 -20.64 5.69 -4.86
CA GLU A 59 -21.64 5.11 -5.76
C GLU A 59 -21.05 5.09 -7.18
N ALA A 60 -21.30 4.01 -7.92
CA ALA A 60 -20.61 3.71 -9.18
C ALA A 60 -21.01 4.64 -10.33
#